data_AF-A0A924MM93-F1
#
_entry.id   AF-A0A924MM93-F1
#
_cell.length_a   1.000
_cell.length_b   1.000
_cell.length_c   1.000
_cell.angle_alpha   90.00
_cell.angle_beta   90.00
_cell.angle_gamma   90.00
#
_symmetry.space_group_name_H-M   'P 1'
#
loop_
_entity.id
_entity.type
_entity.pdbx_description
1 polymer ?
#
loop_
_entity_poly.entity_id
_entity_poly.type
_entity_poly.pdbx_seq_one_letter_code
_entity_poly.pdbx_strand_id
1 'polypeptide(L)'
;MSTPRPGTPGATRACPHCKEIILESAAVCPACRHHVRFDAASVVEEAAIPSPLRIEGSIRQPADVSAWEYTVVVTIKDDRGQEIARKLIGVGAMSPNEQRTFTLAVDVVPSKGKGKLKPGTRH
;
A
#
# COMPACT_ATOMS: atom_id res chain seq x y z
N MET A 1 -15.89 -12.60 -4.44
CA MET A 1 -14.78 -11.87 -5.09
C MET A 1 -13.83 -12.89 -5.68
N SER A 2 -13.62 -12.86 -7.00
CA SER A 2 -12.72 -13.80 -7.67
C SER A 2 -11.27 -13.42 -7.39
N THR A 3 -10.46 -14.34 -6.90
CA THR A 3 -9.02 -14.13 -6.76
C THR A 3 -8.44 -13.86 -8.16
N PRO A 4 -7.74 -12.74 -8.38
CA PRO A 4 -7.13 -12.47 -9.68
C PRO A 4 -6.16 -13.61 -10.03
N ARG A 5 -6.20 -14.07 -11.28
CA ARG A 5 -5.33 -15.15 -11.76
C ARG A 5 -3.87 -14.71 -11.63
N PRO A 6 -2.92 -15.61 -11.28
CA PRO A 6 -1.51 -15.27 -11.31
C PRO A 6 -1.11 -14.58 -12.62
N GLY A 7 -0.36 -13.49 -12.51
CA GLY A 7 0.05 -12.66 -13.65
C GLY A 7 -1.01 -11.66 -14.16
N THR A 8 -2.12 -11.46 -13.45
CA THR A 8 -3.10 -10.38 -13.74
C THR A 8 -2.97 -9.21 -12.77
N PRO A 9 -3.40 -7.98 -13.16
CA PRO A 9 -3.44 -6.85 -12.23
C PRO A 9 -4.25 -7.18 -10.97
N GLY A 10 -3.69 -6.84 -9.81
CA GLY A 10 -4.29 -7.16 -8.51
C GLY A 10 -4.04 -8.59 -8.02
N ALA A 11 -3.34 -9.45 -8.76
CA ALA A 11 -2.88 -10.73 -8.22
C ALA A 11 -1.96 -10.51 -7.03
N THR A 12 -2.19 -11.27 -5.96
CA THR A 12 -1.47 -11.14 -4.68
C THR A 12 -0.80 -12.44 -4.26
N ARG A 13 0.25 -12.33 -3.45
CA ARG A 13 0.96 -13.45 -2.81
C ARG A 13 1.40 -13.07 -1.40
N ALA A 14 1.69 -14.05 -0.55
CA ALA A 14 2.32 -13.78 0.74
C ALA A 14 3.80 -13.42 0.57
N CYS A 15 4.27 -12.41 1.30
CA CYS A 15 5.68 -12.08 1.41
C CYS A 15 6.44 -13.24 2.07
N PRO A 16 7.56 -13.74 1.52
CA PRO A 16 8.31 -14.83 2.14
C PRO A 16 8.89 -14.47 3.52
N HIS A 17 9.17 -13.18 3.75
CA HIS A 17 9.83 -12.66 4.96
C HIS A 17 8.86 -12.38 6.11
N CYS A 18 7.81 -11.58 5.86
CA CYS A 18 6.88 -11.12 6.90
C CYS A 18 5.46 -11.68 6.76
N LYS A 19 5.20 -12.50 5.73
CA LYS A 19 3.89 -13.12 5.44
C LYS A 19 2.74 -12.17 5.09
N GLU A 20 2.95 -10.85 5.11
CA GLU A 20 1.95 -9.89 4.61
C GLU A 20 1.56 -10.18 3.15
N ILE A 21 0.29 -9.98 2.82
CA ILE A 21 -0.21 -10.14 1.45
C ILE A 21 0.21 -8.92 0.63
N ILE A 22 0.99 -9.17 -0.42
CA ILE A 22 1.54 -8.14 -1.32
C ILE A 22 1.12 -8.42 -2.75
N LEU A 23 1.21 -7.41 -3.62
CA LEU A 23 1.06 -7.62 -5.05
C LEU A 23 2.07 -8.66 -5.53
N GLU A 24 1.61 -9.58 -6.38
CA GLU A 24 2.47 -10.61 -6.97
C GLU A 24 3.67 -9.95 -7.66
N SER A 25 3.41 -8.83 -8.36
CA SER A 25 4.37 -8.00 -9.10
C SER A 25 5.44 -7.31 -8.24
N ALA A 26 5.28 -7.22 -6.92
CA ALA A 26 6.19 -6.50 -6.05
C ALA A 26 7.62 -7.11 -6.09
N ALA A 27 8.62 -6.26 -6.35
CA ALA A 27 10.04 -6.59 -6.24
C ALA A 27 10.57 -6.41 -4.80
N VAL A 28 10.06 -5.40 -4.09
CA VAL A 28 10.32 -5.10 -2.68
C VAL A 28 9.01 -5.16 -1.90
N CYS A 29 9.00 -5.77 -0.72
CA CYS A 29 7.82 -5.78 0.14
C CYS A 29 7.60 -4.39 0.79
N PRO A 30 6.42 -3.77 0.67
CA PRO A 30 6.17 -2.45 1.28
C PRO A 30 6.15 -2.48 2.81
N ALA A 31 5.83 -3.63 3.42
CA ALA A 31 5.80 -3.78 4.88
C ALA A 31 7.21 -3.97 5.48
N CYS A 32 7.98 -4.95 4.99
CA CYS A 32 9.28 -5.28 5.57
C CYS A 32 10.48 -4.69 4.83
N ARG A 33 10.29 -4.03 3.68
CA ARG A 33 11.34 -3.43 2.84
C ARG A 33 12.41 -4.39 2.30
N HIS A 34 12.18 -5.70 2.37
CA HIS A 34 13.09 -6.70 1.81
C HIS A 34 12.76 -7.00 0.35
N HIS A 35 13.78 -7.34 -0.43
CA HIS A 35 13.63 -7.88 -1.78
C HIS A 35 12.92 -9.24 -1.71
N VAL A 36 11.90 -9.41 -2.56
CA VAL A 36 11.02 -10.60 -2.59
C VAL A 36 11.00 -11.30 -3.94
N ARG A 37 11.83 -10.87 -4.89
CA ARG A 37 12.10 -11.50 -6.19
C ARG A 37 13.59 -11.35 -6.50
N PHE A 38 14.24 -12.44 -6.93
CA PHE A 38 15.69 -12.48 -7.20
C PHE A 38 16.05 -12.01 -8.62
N ASP A 39 15.25 -12.33 -9.64
CA ASP A 39 15.50 -11.96 -11.06
C ASP A 39 14.98 -10.56 -11.45
N ALA A 40 14.63 -9.70 -10.48
CA ALA A 40 14.19 -8.34 -10.78
C ALA A 40 15.36 -7.36 -11.02
N ALA A 41 16.55 -7.88 -11.31
CA ALA A 41 17.63 -7.07 -11.86
C ALA A 41 17.31 -6.73 -13.32
N SER A 42 16.49 -5.69 -13.53
CA SER A 42 16.66 -4.67 -14.58
C SER A 42 15.35 -3.90 -14.85
N VAL A 43 15.42 -2.58 -14.67
CA VAL A 43 14.55 -1.55 -15.27
C VAL A 43 13.09 -1.46 -14.79
N VAL A 44 12.83 -1.69 -13.51
CA VAL A 44 12.14 -0.59 -12.82
C VAL A 44 13.30 0.15 -12.19
N GLU A 45 13.88 1.09 -12.96
CA GLU A 45 14.60 2.19 -12.34
C GLU A 45 13.79 2.62 -11.13
N GLU A 46 14.47 3.14 -10.13
CA GLU A 46 13.94 3.92 -9.03
C GLU A 46 13.16 5.16 -9.52
N ALA A 47 12.50 5.11 -10.69
CA ALA A 47 11.32 5.86 -11.04
C ALA A 47 10.39 5.79 -9.83
N ALA A 48 10.35 6.93 -9.12
CA ALA A 48 9.60 7.12 -7.91
C ALA A 48 8.22 6.47 -8.07
N ILE A 49 7.92 5.48 -7.22
CA ILE A 49 6.59 4.89 -7.18
C ILE A 49 5.64 6.07 -6.95
N PRO A 50 4.73 6.39 -7.90
CA PRO A 50 3.86 7.52 -7.71
C PRO A 50 3.00 7.29 -6.47
N SER A 51 2.99 8.29 -5.60
CA SER A 51 2.23 8.30 -4.35
C SER A 51 1.13 9.35 -4.47
N PRO A 52 0.05 9.08 -5.23
CA PRO A 52 -1.01 10.06 -5.50
C PRO A 52 -1.68 10.60 -4.23
N LEU A 53 -1.59 9.88 -3.11
CA LEU A 53 -2.04 10.36 -1.82
C LEU A 53 -0.96 10.11 -0.78
N ARG A 54 -0.50 11.18 -0.14
CA ARG A 54 0.37 11.15 1.03
C ARG A 54 -0.11 12.15 2.05
N ILE A 55 -0.49 11.66 3.23
CA ILE A 55 -0.93 12.48 4.35
C ILE A 55 -0.05 12.14 5.54
N GLU A 56 0.48 13.17 6.19
CA GLU A 56 1.15 13.07 7.48
C GLU A 56 0.36 13.91 8.49
N GLY A 57 0.08 13.31 9.64
CA GLY A 57 -0.59 13.99 10.74
C GLY A 57 0.00 13.53 12.06
N SER A 58 -0.03 14.40 13.05
CA SER A 58 0.38 14.04 14.40
C SER A 58 -0.73 14.39 15.39
N ILE A 59 -0.78 13.61 16.47
CA ILE A 59 -1.62 13.92 17.63
C ILE A 59 -0.71 14.04 18.84
N ARG A 60 -1.07 14.96 19.74
CA ARG A 60 -0.39 15.15 21.02
C ARG A 60 -1.43 15.06 22.11
N GLN A 61 -1.17 14.23 23.12
CA GLN A 61 -2.03 14.18 24.29
C GLN A 61 -1.79 15.42 25.17
N PRO A 62 -2.85 16.12 25.61
CA PRO A 62 -2.74 17.17 26.61
C PRO A 62 -2.10 16.70 27.93
N ALA A 63 -1.46 17.62 28.66
CA ALA A 63 -0.76 17.31 29.91
C ALA A 63 -1.70 16.91 31.07
N ASP A 64 -2.95 17.35 31.02
CA ASP A 64 -3.96 17.25 32.07
C ASP A 64 -4.80 15.97 32.01
N VAL A 65 -4.58 15.13 30.99
CA VAL A 65 -5.25 13.83 30.83
C VAL A 65 -4.25 12.72 31.15
N SER A 66 -4.68 11.68 31.87
CA SER A 66 -3.78 10.59 32.32
C SER A 66 -3.31 9.66 31.20
N ALA A 67 -4.17 9.30 30.24
CA ALA A 67 -3.83 8.52 29.06
C ALA A 67 -4.90 8.65 27.96
N TRP A 68 -4.49 8.55 26.69
CA TRP A 68 -5.40 8.37 25.56
C TRP A 68 -5.27 6.98 24.97
N GLU A 69 -6.37 6.22 24.96
CA GLU A 69 -6.46 5.03 24.13
C GLU A 69 -6.88 5.42 22.71
N TYR A 70 -6.27 4.79 21.71
CA TYR A 70 -6.57 5.06 20.32
C TYR A 70 -6.54 3.81 19.46
N THR A 71 -7.19 3.93 18.31
CA THR A 71 -7.26 2.92 17.28
C THR A 71 -7.15 3.61 15.93
N VAL A 72 -6.33 3.09 15.02
CA VAL A 72 -6.25 3.61 13.65
C VAL A 72 -7.05 2.72 12.72
N VAL A 73 -8.02 3.30 12.03
CA VAL A 73 -8.83 2.59 11.02
C VAL A 73 -8.67 3.26 9.67
N VAL A 74 -8.36 2.48 8.65
CA VAL A 74 -8.35 2.93 7.25
C VAL A 74 -9.52 2.28 6.53
N THR A 75 -10.38 3.10 5.93
CA THR A 75 -11.47 2.66 5.06
C THR A 75 -11.20 3.10 3.64
N ILE A 76 -11.38 2.20 2.68
CA ILE A 76 -11.30 2.49 1.25
C ILE A 76 -12.71 2.42 0.70
N LYS A 77 -13.13 3.48 0.01
CA LYS A 77 -14.44 3.58 -0.64
C LYS A 77 -14.27 3.69 -2.15
N ASP A 78 -15.25 3.21 -2.90
CA ASP A 78 -15.35 3.45 -4.34
C ASP A 78 -15.93 4.84 -4.66
N ASP A 79 -16.12 5.10 -5.96
CA ASP A 79 -16.65 6.36 -6.49
C ASP A 79 -18.13 6.60 -6.11
N ARG A 80 -18.86 5.54 -5.73
CA ARG A 80 -20.23 5.62 -5.21
C ARG A 80 -20.27 5.81 -3.69
N GLY A 81 -19.10 5.87 -3.04
CA GLY A 81 -18.98 5.97 -1.60
C GLY A 81 -19.22 4.65 -0.86
N GLN A 82 -19.33 3.52 -1.58
CA GLN A 82 -19.45 2.20 -0.98
C GLN A 82 -18.09 1.76 -0.44
N GLU A 83 -18.08 1.23 0.78
CA GLU A 83 -16.85 0.69 1.36
C GLU A 83 -16.44 -0.61 0.69
N ILE A 84 -15.21 -0.63 0.15
CA ILE A 84 -14.62 -1.81 -0.50
C ILE A 84 -13.56 -2.49 0.38
N ALA A 85 -13.01 -1.78 1.38
CA ALA A 85 -12.11 -2.36 2.37
C ALA A 85 -12.10 -1.56 3.67
N ARG A 86 -11.87 -2.25 4.79
CA ARG A 86 -11.57 -1.66 6.11
C ARG A 86 -10.40 -2.41 6.73
N LYS A 87 -9.39 -1.68 7.23
CA LYS A 87 -8.24 -2.25 7.93
C LYS A 87 -7.98 -1.51 9.24
N LEU A 88 -7.75 -2.29 10.30
CA LEU A 88 -7.26 -1.83 11.59
C LEU A 88 -5.73 -1.77 11.55
N ILE A 89 -5.13 -0.63 11.86
CA ILE A 89 -3.68 -0.39 11.85
C ILE A 89 -3.22 -0.08 13.27
N GLY A 90 -3.34 -1.07 14.15
CA GLY A 90 -2.89 -0.96 15.53
C GLY A 90 -3.90 -0.31 16.48
N VAL A 91 -3.70 -0.63 17.75
CA VAL A 91 -4.41 -0.14 18.93
C VAL A 91 -3.36 0.17 19.98
N GLY A 92 -3.56 1.19 20.79
CA GLY A 92 -2.59 1.53 21.82
C GLY A 92 -3.02 2.65 22.73
N ALA A 93 -2.14 2.97 23.68
CA ALA A 93 -2.30 4.11 24.57
C ALA A 93 -1.16 5.12 24.37
N MET A 94 -1.45 6.39 24.62
CA MET A 94 -0.49 7.48 24.75
C MET A 94 -0.43 7.94 26.21
N SER A 95 0.76 8.35 26.63
CA SER A 95 1.02 8.96 27.93
C SER A 95 0.82 10.49 27.86
N PRO A 96 0.66 11.17 29.01
CA PRO A 96 0.52 12.63 29.04
C PRO A 96 1.69 13.31 28.31
N ASN A 97 1.40 14.33 27.50
CA ASN A 97 2.36 15.04 26.64
C ASN A 97 3.07 14.21 25.57
N GLU A 98 2.74 12.93 25.40
CA GLU A 98 3.27 12.12 24.31
C GLU A 98 2.74 12.63 22.96
N GLN A 99 3.59 12.60 21.93
CA GLN A 99 3.20 12.88 20.55
C GLN A 99 3.47 11.65 19.68
N ARG A 100 2.51 11.34 18.80
CA ARG A 100 2.68 10.33 17.75
C ARG A 100 2.40 10.94 16.39
N THR A 101 3.19 10.52 15.41
CA THR A 101 3.01 10.88 14.00
C THR A 101 2.55 9.66 13.23
N PHE A 102 1.58 9.86 12.35
CA PHE A 102 1.01 8.85 11.48
C PHE A 102 1.19 9.30 10.04
N THR A 103 1.66 8.38 9.21
CA THR A 103 1.81 8.61 7.77
C THR A 103 0.96 7.59 7.02
N LEU A 104 0.05 8.09 6.19
CA LEU A 104 -0.69 7.30 5.21
C LEU A 104 -0.16 7.63 3.82
N ALA A 105 0.27 6.62 3.08
CA ALA A 105 0.66 6.74 1.69
C ALA A 105 -0.09 5.70 0.85
N VAL A 106 -0.57 6.12 -0.32
CA VAL A 106 -1.12 5.24 -1.35
C VAL A 106 -0.14 5.23 -2.49
N ASP A 107 0.62 4.15 -2.60
CA ASP A 107 1.62 3.97 -3.64
C ASP A 107 1.03 3.14 -4.79
N VAL A 108 1.25 3.57 -6.03
CA VAL A 108 0.66 2.95 -7.23
C VAL A 108 1.72 2.35 -8.12
N VAL A 109 1.53 1.08 -8.50
CA VAL A 109 2.33 0.41 -9.52
C VAL A 109 1.50 0.30 -10.80
N PRO A 110 1.84 1.03 -11.88
CA PRO A 110 1.12 0.92 -13.15
C PRO A 110 1.17 -0.51 -13.68
N SER A 111 0.02 -1.11 -13.95
CA SER A 111 -0.01 -2.39 -14.66
C SER A 111 0.33 -2.16 -16.13
N LYS A 112 1.40 -2.78 -16.65
CA LYS A 112 1.66 -2.82 -18.10
C LYS A 112 0.51 -3.58 -18.78
N GLY A 113 -0.46 -2.84 -19.33
CA GLY A 113 -1.52 -3.43 -20.15
C GLY A 113 -0.94 -4.01 -21.43
N LYS A 114 -1.44 -5.18 -21.89
CA LYS A 114 -1.15 -5.67 -23.24
C LYS A 114 -1.84 -4.76 -24.26
N GLY A 115 -1.19 -3.64 -24.61
CA GLY A 115 -1.58 -2.85 -25.77
C GLY A 115 -1.35 -3.66 -27.04
N LYS A 116 -2.40 -4.30 -27.56
CA LYS A 116 -2.41 -4.77 -28.95
C LYS A 116 -2.56 -3.55 -29.86
N LEU A 117 -1.47 -3.11 -30.48
CA LEU A 117 -1.49 -2.27 -31.69
C LEU A 117 -0.43 -2.78 -32.69
N LYS A 118 -0.87 -3.73 -33.53
CA LYS A 118 -0.43 -3.89 -34.94
C LYS A 118 -1.70 -4.27 -35.70
N PRO A 119 -2.12 -3.48 -36.71
CA PRO A 119 -1.54 -3.57 -38.06
C PRO A 119 -1.37 -2.16 -38.70
N GLY A 120 -0.64 -1.92 -39.77
CA GLY A 120 0.14 -2.74 -40.69
C GLY A 120 0.94 -1.80 -41.60
N THR A 121 2.02 -2.31 -42.18
CA THR A 121 2.74 -1.66 -43.29
C THR A 121 1.80 -1.56 -44.50
N ARG A 122 1.62 -0.34 -45.04
CA ARG A 122 1.13 -0.17 -46.42
C ARG A 122 2.33 0.16 -47.29
N HIS A 123 2.43 -0.62 -48.38
CA HIS A 123 3.31 -0.42 -49.52
C HIS A 123 2.95 0.85 -50.28
#